data_AF-A0A7V8WAN5-F1
#
_entry.id   AF-A0A7V8WAN5-F1
#
_cell.length_a   1.000
_cell.length_b   1.000
_cell.length_c   1.000
_cell.angle_alpha   90.00
_cell.angle_beta   90.00
_cell.angle_gamma   90.00
#
_symmetry.space_group_name_H-M   'P 1'
#
loop_
_entity.id
_entity.type
_entity.pdbx_description
1 polymer ?
#
loop_
_entity_poly.entity_id
_entity_poly.type
_entity_poly.pdbx_seq_one_letter_code
_entity_poly.pdbx_strand_id
1 'polypeptide(L)'
;MTGSEAAPTAPAAAPGLPELAAVPWRRRASAEALCGIGRLWTAWTVALTVPFAAVAAFLIYLEPLTAPVAAASIAHAWIIPELYAFRGANVARPKGARHQRSEPVALGLLGDLLAHHERDLQRATGLALERGRLGAWLVGEGGAVLVAPGGRRVHCFCVAATDSELPPSDRIAHLLLALRADEEGFATVANHAFSGAPWRLRRRLGREVRPALDAARVATREAPEGGE
;
A
#
# COMPACT_ATOMS: atom_id res chain seq x y z
N MET A 1 -17.32 -14.36 -55.28
CA MET A 1 -16.24 -14.52 -54.28
C MET A 1 -16.29 -13.32 -53.35
N THR A 2 -17.13 -13.36 -52.32
CA THR A 2 -17.23 -12.32 -51.30
C THR A 2 -16.37 -12.73 -50.11
N GLY A 3 -15.22 -12.05 -49.95
CA GLY A 3 -14.31 -12.26 -48.82
C GLY A 3 -14.96 -11.74 -47.54
N SER A 4 -15.19 -12.65 -46.61
CA SER A 4 -15.63 -12.36 -45.25
C SER A 4 -14.40 -11.89 -44.46
N GLU A 5 -14.27 -10.57 -44.30
CA GLU A 5 -13.23 -9.96 -43.48
C GLU A 5 -13.55 -10.24 -42.01
N ALA A 6 -12.82 -11.19 -41.41
CA ALA A 6 -12.99 -11.57 -40.01
C ALA A 6 -12.55 -10.41 -39.12
N ALA A 7 -13.48 -9.87 -38.34
CA ALA A 7 -13.21 -8.87 -37.33
C ALA A 7 -12.12 -9.38 -36.36
N PRO A 8 -11.17 -8.53 -35.92
CA PRO A 8 -10.15 -8.93 -34.97
C PRO A 8 -10.84 -9.38 -33.67
N THR A 9 -10.67 -10.66 -33.35
CA THR A 9 -11.06 -11.25 -32.06
C THR A 9 -10.41 -10.42 -30.95
N ALA A 10 -11.22 -9.82 -30.09
CA ALA A 10 -10.73 -9.12 -28.91
C ALA A 10 -9.76 -10.04 -28.13
N PRO A 11 -8.62 -9.54 -27.63
CA PRO A 11 -7.68 -10.35 -26.89
C PRO A 11 -8.41 -10.96 -25.70
N ALA A 12 -8.34 -12.30 -25.58
CA ALA A 12 -8.82 -13.02 -24.41
C ALA A 12 -8.24 -12.36 -23.17
N ALA A 13 -9.11 -11.97 -22.22
CA ALA A 13 -8.68 -11.41 -20.95
C ALA A 13 -7.59 -12.31 -20.36
N ALA A 14 -6.41 -11.73 -20.10
CA ALA A 14 -5.28 -12.48 -19.59
C ALA A 14 -5.75 -13.29 -18.37
N PRO A 15 -5.37 -14.58 -18.27
CA PRO A 15 -5.65 -15.35 -17.07
C PRO A 15 -5.09 -14.59 -15.87
N GLY A 16 -5.94 -14.35 -14.86
CA GLY A 16 -5.54 -13.61 -13.65
C GLY A 16 -4.36 -14.28 -12.94
N LEU A 17 -3.77 -13.58 -11.97
CA LEU A 17 -2.59 -14.09 -11.25
C LEU A 17 -2.77 -15.54 -10.78
N PRO A 18 -1.82 -16.46 -11.04
CA PRO A 18 -1.92 -17.85 -10.64
C PRO A 18 -2.05 -18.00 -9.11
N GLU A 19 -1.50 -17.06 -8.35
CA GLU A 19 -1.60 -17.01 -6.89
C GLU A 19 -3.05 -16.85 -6.38
N LEU A 20 -3.99 -16.38 -7.21
CA LEU A 20 -5.41 -16.35 -6.85
C LEU A 20 -5.99 -17.73 -6.58
N ALA A 21 -5.47 -18.76 -7.26
CA ALA A 21 -5.88 -20.16 -7.02
C ALA A 21 -5.54 -20.64 -5.60
N ALA A 22 -4.58 -20.00 -4.92
CA ALA A 22 -4.24 -20.30 -3.53
C ALA A 22 -5.16 -19.61 -2.52
N VAL A 23 -5.98 -18.63 -2.94
CA VAL A 23 -6.90 -17.88 -2.08
C VAL A 23 -8.34 -17.83 -2.63
N PRO A 24 -8.95 -18.96 -3.03
CA PRO A 24 -10.25 -18.97 -3.70
C PRO A 24 -11.40 -18.45 -2.82
N TRP A 25 -11.22 -18.41 -1.50
CA TRP A 25 -12.20 -17.87 -0.56
C TRP A 25 -12.18 -16.34 -0.46
N ARG A 26 -11.17 -15.66 -1.01
CA ARG A 26 -11.10 -14.20 -0.99
C ARG A 26 -11.91 -13.64 -2.15
N ARG A 27 -12.84 -12.74 -1.83
CA ARG A 27 -13.49 -11.91 -2.84
C ARG A 27 -12.44 -11.03 -3.54
N ARG A 28 -12.50 -10.97 -4.87
CA ARG A 28 -11.63 -10.11 -5.67
C ARG A 28 -11.71 -8.66 -5.19
N ALA A 29 -10.55 -8.04 -5.01
CA ALA A 29 -10.44 -6.64 -4.63
C ALA A 29 -10.97 -5.75 -5.75
N SER A 30 -11.69 -4.70 -5.37
CA SER A 30 -12.17 -3.65 -6.26
C SER A 30 -12.04 -2.30 -5.55
N ALA A 31 -12.21 -1.20 -6.29
CA ALA A 31 -12.21 0.13 -5.69
C ALA A 31 -13.30 0.26 -4.61
N GLU A 32 -14.51 -0.26 -4.86
CA GLU A 32 -15.62 -0.24 -3.90
C GLU A 32 -15.32 -1.07 -2.66
N ALA A 33 -14.74 -2.27 -2.84
CA ALA A 33 -14.35 -3.14 -1.75
C ALA A 33 -13.28 -2.48 -0.87
N LEU A 34 -12.27 -1.84 -1.47
CA LEU A 34 -11.24 -1.10 -0.75
C LEU A 34 -11.80 0.12 -0.02
N CYS A 35 -12.74 0.86 -0.63
CA CYS A 35 -13.47 1.92 0.05
C CYS A 35 -14.26 1.41 1.27
N GLY A 36 -14.94 0.26 1.13
CA GLY A 36 -15.62 -0.43 2.22
C GLY A 36 -14.69 -0.79 3.36
N ILE A 37 -13.56 -1.45 3.04
CA ILE A 37 -12.51 -1.81 4.00
C ILE A 37 -11.96 -0.55 4.69
N GLY A 38 -11.69 0.52 3.94
CA GLY A 38 -11.19 1.78 4.51
C GLY A 38 -12.17 2.44 5.50
N ARG A 39 -13.48 2.37 5.22
CA ARG A 39 -14.52 2.82 6.15
C ARG A 39 -14.56 1.93 7.39
N LEU A 40 -14.50 0.60 7.23
CA LEU A 40 -14.47 -0.33 8.35
C LEU A 40 -13.26 -0.10 9.26
N TRP A 41 -12.06 0.11 8.71
CA TRP A 41 -10.87 0.48 9.47
C TRP A 41 -11.04 1.78 10.25
N THR A 42 -11.73 2.75 9.66
CA THR A 42 -12.01 4.03 10.33
C THR A 42 -13.01 3.83 11.47
N ALA A 43 -14.10 3.10 11.23
CA ALA A 43 -15.09 2.76 12.26
C ALA A 43 -14.46 1.99 13.42
N TRP A 44 -13.63 0.99 13.12
CA TRP A 44 -12.89 0.22 14.13
C TRP A 44 -11.94 1.09 14.95
N THR A 45 -11.19 1.98 14.29
CA THR A 45 -10.31 2.94 14.98
C THR A 45 -11.10 3.86 15.91
N VAL A 46 -12.24 4.38 15.46
CA VAL A 46 -13.13 5.23 16.28
C VAL A 46 -13.69 4.43 17.46
N ALA A 47 -14.19 3.22 17.23
CA ALA A 47 -14.73 2.35 18.26
C ALA A 47 -13.70 1.99 19.34
N LEU A 48 -12.41 1.91 18.99
CA LEU A 48 -11.33 1.71 19.95
C LEU A 48 -10.92 3.01 20.67
N THR A 49 -10.73 4.11 19.95
CA THR A 49 -10.17 5.36 20.51
C THR A 49 -11.18 6.14 21.35
N VAL A 50 -12.46 6.20 20.95
CA VAL A 50 -13.48 7.02 21.64
C VAL A 50 -13.74 6.57 23.09
N PRO A 51 -13.89 5.26 23.41
CA PRO A 51 -14.08 4.83 24.79
C PRO A 51 -12.95 5.25 25.73
N PHE A 52 -11.68 5.13 25.30
CA PHE A 52 -10.54 5.58 26.11
C PHE A 52 -10.54 7.10 26.34
N ALA A 53 -10.89 7.88 25.31
CA ALA A 53 -11.00 9.33 25.45
C ALA A 53 -12.18 9.74 26.35
N ALA A 54 -13.31 9.05 26.25
CA ALA A 54 -14.48 9.27 27.10
C ALA A 54 -14.17 8.95 28.56
N VAL A 55 -13.49 7.83 28.85
CA VAL A 55 -13.03 7.48 30.21
C VAL A 55 -12.09 8.56 30.76
N ALA A 56 -11.14 9.03 29.96
CA ALA A 56 -10.23 10.10 30.39
C ALA A 56 -10.99 11.39 30.74
N ALA A 57 -11.92 11.83 29.90
CA ALA A 57 -12.73 13.02 30.16
C ALA A 57 -13.61 12.86 31.41
N PHE A 58 -14.22 11.68 31.59
CA PHE A 58 -15.04 11.36 32.74
C PHE A 58 -14.25 11.38 34.06
N LEU A 59 -13.03 10.83 34.05
CA LEU A 59 -12.13 10.85 35.20
C LEU A 59 -11.79 12.28 35.63
N ILE A 60 -11.39 13.14 34.69
CA ILE A 60 -11.10 14.55 34.95
C ILE A 60 -12.33 15.31 35.47
N TYR A 61 -13.51 15.03 34.91
CA TYR A 61 -14.75 15.66 35.33
C TYR A 61 -15.13 15.32 36.78
N LEU A 62 -14.95 14.06 37.19
CA LEU A 62 -15.28 13.61 38.55
C LEU A 62 -14.26 14.07 39.59
N GLU A 63 -12.97 13.91 39.30
CA GLU A 63 -11.89 14.18 40.25
C GLU A 63 -10.59 14.55 39.50
N PRO A 64 -10.20 15.84 39.47
CA PRO A 64 -9.01 16.31 38.76
C PRO A 64 -7.70 15.62 39.20
N LEU A 65 -7.61 15.12 40.44
CA LEU A 65 -6.44 14.39 40.91
C LEU A 65 -6.22 13.06 40.15
N THR A 66 -7.22 12.56 39.42
CA THR A 66 -7.09 11.38 38.54
C THR A 66 -6.39 11.66 37.20
N ALA A 67 -5.89 12.89 36.99
CA ALA A 67 -5.23 13.30 35.76
C ALA A 67 -4.15 12.33 35.22
N PRO A 68 -3.29 11.69 36.05
CA PRO A 68 -2.34 10.70 35.56
C PRO A 68 -3.00 9.48 34.89
N VAL A 69 -4.12 9.01 35.45
CA VAL A 69 -4.87 7.87 34.90
C VAL A 69 -5.57 8.28 33.60
N ALA A 70 -6.17 9.47 33.57
CA ALA A 70 -6.76 10.02 32.35
C ALA A 70 -5.72 10.18 31.22
N ALA A 71 -4.52 10.65 31.55
CA ALA A 71 -3.40 10.75 30.61
C ALA A 71 -2.99 9.36 30.06
N ALA A 72 -2.94 8.33 30.92
CA ALA A 72 -2.69 6.97 30.49
C ALA A 72 -3.79 6.45 29.54
N SER A 73 -5.07 6.74 29.81
CA SER A 73 -6.17 6.37 28.90
C SER A 73 -6.05 7.04 27.54
N ILE A 74 -5.75 8.36 27.49
CA ILE A 74 -5.50 9.07 26.21
C ILE A 74 -4.30 8.48 25.48
N ALA A 75 -3.24 8.11 26.20
CA ALA A 75 -2.09 7.45 25.61
C ALA A 75 -2.49 6.13 24.94
N HIS A 76 -3.32 5.30 25.56
CA HIS A 76 -3.83 4.06 24.94
C HIS A 76 -4.68 4.33 23.69
N ALA A 77 -5.55 5.33 23.76
CA ALA A 77 -6.38 5.78 22.63
C ALA A 77 -5.53 6.13 21.39
N TRP A 78 -4.31 6.62 21.63
CA TRP A 78 -3.35 7.00 20.59
C TRP A 78 -2.39 5.88 20.18
N ILE A 79 -1.87 5.08 21.12
CA ILE A 79 -0.87 4.04 20.86
C ILE A 79 -1.44 2.95 19.94
N ILE A 80 -2.68 2.51 20.15
CA ILE A 80 -3.25 1.39 19.39
C ILE A 80 -3.30 1.69 17.87
N PRO A 81 -3.89 2.80 17.40
CA PRO A 81 -3.89 3.11 15.96
C PRO A 81 -2.48 3.31 15.38
N GLU A 82 -1.56 3.81 16.20
CA GLU A 82 -0.18 4.05 15.80
C GLU A 82 0.62 2.75 15.60
N LEU A 83 0.34 1.69 16.36
CA LEU A 83 0.93 0.37 16.15
C LEU A 83 0.50 -0.24 14.81
N TYR A 84 -0.77 -0.08 14.43
CA TYR A 84 -1.24 -0.52 13.11
C TYR A 84 -0.61 0.31 11.98
N ALA A 85 -0.49 1.63 12.15
CA ALA A 85 0.22 2.47 11.19
C ALA A 85 1.70 2.09 11.06
N PHE A 86 2.35 1.71 12.17
CA PHE A 86 3.73 1.21 12.18
C PHE A 86 3.86 -0.13 11.46
N ARG A 87 2.90 -1.06 11.65
CA ARG A 87 2.84 -2.31 10.87
C ARG A 87 2.68 -2.02 9.38
N GLY A 88 1.83 -1.06 9.03
CA GLY A 88 1.68 -0.59 7.65
C GLY A 88 2.96 0.02 7.08
N ALA A 89 3.69 0.83 7.85
CA ALA A 89 4.96 1.42 7.43
C ALA A 89 6.05 0.38 7.15
N ASN A 90 5.99 -0.79 7.79
CA ASN A 90 6.97 -1.86 7.56
C ASN A 90 6.93 -2.44 6.14
N VAL A 91 5.83 -2.28 5.39
CA VAL A 91 5.75 -2.73 3.98
C VAL A 91 6.55 -1.82 3.04
N ALA A 92 6.82 -0.59 3.47
CA ALA A 92 7.53 0.45 2.71
C ALA A 92 8.97 0.64 3.21
N ARG A 93 9.57 -0.37 3.84
CA ARG A 93 10.96 -0.29 4.29
C ARG A 93 11.91 -0.23 3.09
N PRO A 94 12.98 0.58 3.17
CA PRO A 94 14.04 0.57 2.17
C PRO A 94 14.67 -0.81 2.02
N LYS A 95 15.30 -1.05 0.86
CA LYS A 95 16.07 -2.26 0.57
C LYS A 95 17.12 -2.50 1.65
N GLY A 96 17.21 -3.74 2.15
CA GLY A 96 18.30 -4.15 3.03
C GLY A 96 19.62 -4.35 2.28
N ALA A 97 20.74 -4.36 3.01
CA ALA A 97 22.09 -4.56 2.44
C ALA A 97 22.41 -6.03 2.02
N ARG A 98 21.37 -6.84 1.73
CA ARG A 98 21.52 -8.26 1.36
C ARG A 98 21.86 -8.40 -0.12
N HIS A 99 22.46 -9.53 -0.50
CA HIS A 99 22.73 -9.89 -1.90
C HIS A 99 23.55 -8.86 -2.69
N GLN A 100 24.54 -8.21 -2.05
CA GLN A 100 25.35 -7.13 -2.64
C GLN A 100 26.01 -7.46 -3.99
N ARG A 101 26.29 -8.75 -4.25
CA ARG A 101 26.92 -9.20 -5.51
C ARG A 101 25.93 -9.27 -6.68
N SER A 102 24.68 -9.64 -6.43
CA SER A 102 23.64 -9.81 -7.47
C SER A 102 22.72 -8.59 -7.60
N GLU A 103 22.67 -7.73 -6.58
CA GLU A 103 21.87 -6.51 -6.59
C GLU A 103 22.14 -5.56 -7.77
N PRO A 104 23.39 -5.37 -8.27
CA PRO A 104 23.62 -4.51 -9.44
C PRO A 104 22.91 -5.00 -10.71
N VAL A 105 22.86 -6.32 -10.92
CA VAL A 105 22.19 -6.92 -12.09
C VAL A 105 20.67 -6.81 -11.95
N ALA A 106 20.16 -7.17 -10.76
CA ALA A 106 18.74 -7.06 -10.43
C ALA A 106 18.22 -5.61 -10.53
N LEU A 107 19.07 -4.65 -10.13
CA LEU A 107 18.77 -3.22 -10.27
C LEU A 107 18.71 -2.79 -11.74
N GLY A 108 19.46 -3.43 -12.63
CA GLY A 108 19.38 -3.23 -14.08
C GLY A 108 17.99 -3.57 -14.61
N LEU A 109 17.51 -4.79 -14.32
CA LEU A 109 16.16 -5.24 -14.71
C LEU A 109 15.07 -4.32 -14.14
N LEU A 110 15.13 -4.00 -12.85
CA LEU A 110 14.17 -3.06 -12.23
C LEU A 110 14.24 -1.68 -12.90
N GLY A 111 15.44 -1.22 -13.24
CA GLY A 111 15.65 0.02 -13.96
C GLY A 111 14.94 0.04 -15.31
N ASP A 112 14.97 -1.06 -16.06
CA ASP A 112 14.33 -1.20 -17.37
C ASP A 112 12.80 -1.20 -17.29
N LEU A 113 12.23 -1.63 -16.16
CA LEU A 113 10.78 -1.59 -15.92
C LEU A 113 10.25 -0.21 -15.52
N LEU A 114 11.13 0.71 -15.12
CA LEU A 114 10.77 2.03 -14.61
C LEU A 114 11.10 3.13 -15.61
N ALA A 115 10.18 4.09 -15.74
CA ALA A 115 10.46 5.34 -16.41
C ALA A 115 11.49 6.17 -15.62
N HIS A 116 12.04 7.19 -16.27
CA HIS A 116 13.21 7.91 -15.76
C HIS A 116 13.00 8.52 -14.37
N HIS A 117 11.87 9.19 -14.16
CA HIS A 117 11.56 9.83 -12.87
C HIS A 117 11.32 8.79 -11.75
N GLU A 118 10.58 7.73 -12.06
CA GLU A 118 10.28 6.63 -11.16
C GLU A 118 11.56 5.88 -10.77
N ARG A 119 12.52 5.76 -11.69
CA ARG A 119 13.84 5.18 -11.43
C ARG A 119 14.65 6.02 -10.44
N ASP A 120 14.67 7.34 -10.59
CA ASP A 120 15.36 8.22 -9.65
C ASP A 120 14.71 8.18 -8.26
N LEU A 121 13.38 8.18 -8.22
CA LEU A 121 12.63 7.99 -6.97
C LEU A 121 12.94 6.64 -6.32
N GLN A 122 13.00 5.57 -7.10
CA GLN A 122 13.36 4.23 -6.64
C GLN A 122 14.76 4.19 -6.05
N ARG A 123 15.75 4.81 -6.71
CA ARG A 123 17.12 4.90 -6.20
C ARG A 123 17.22 5.68 -4.89
N ALA A 124 16.48 6.79 -4.79
CA ALA A 124 16.52 7.66 -3.61
C ALA A 124 15.80 7.06 -2.40
N THR A 125 14.69 6.34 -2.62
CA THR A 125 13.78 5.94 -1.53
C THR A 125 13.71 4.42 -1.31
N GLY A 126 14.21 3.63 -2.26
CA GLY A 126 14.06 2.18 -2.29
C GLY A 126 12.71 1.71 -2.82
N LEU A 127 11.75 2.59 -3.11
CA LEU A 127 10.39 2.24 -3.53
C LEU A 127 10.14 2.58 -5.00
N ALA A 128 9.58 1.63 -5.75
CA ALA A 128 9.11 1.88 -7.10
C ALA A 128 7.69 2.46 -7.07
N LEU A 129 7.47 3.53 -7.84
CA LEU A 129 6.15 4.12 -8.03
C LEU A 129 5.52 3.55 -9.29
N GLU A 130 4.28 3.06 -9.19
CA GLU A 130 3.48 2.58 -10.32
C GLU A 130 2.08 3.20 -10.26
N ARG A 131 1.58 3.69 -11.39
CA ARG A 131 0.19 4.16 -11.51
C ARG A 131 -0.69 2.98 -11.93
N GLY A 132 -1.80 2.78 -11.22
CA GLY A 132 -2.81 1.76 -11.53
C GLY A 132 -4.22 2.34 -11.51
N ARG A 133 -5.21 1.50 -11.80
CA ARG A 133 -6.63 1.88 -11.81
C ARG A 133 -7.17 2.10 -10.40
N LEU A 134 -6.61 1.42 -9.40
CA LEU A 134 -7.00 1.57 -7.99
C LEU A 134 -6.32 2.78 -7.32
N GLY A 135 -5.34 3.42 -7.96
CA GLY A 135 -4.60 4.57 -7.46
C GLY A 135 -3.11 4.53 -7.78
N ALA A 136 -2.26 5.13 -6.93
CA ALA A 136 -0.80 5.05 -7.08
C ALA A 136 -0.20 4.07 -6.08
N TRP A 137 0.62 3.15 -6.58
CA TRP A 137 1.29 2.12 -5.81
C TRP A 137 2.74 2.50 -5.55
N LEU A 138 3.16 2.30 -4.31
CA LEU A 138 4.57 2.26 -3.93
C LEU A 138 4.93 0.83 -3.60
N VAL A 139 5.83 0.24 -4.38
CA VAL A 139 6.25 -1.15 -4.25
C VAL A 139 7.67 -1.18 -3.70
N GLY A 140 7.85 -1.87 -2.58
CA GLY A 140 9.14 -2.09 -1.95
C GLY A 140 9.38 -3.57 -1.69
N GLU A 141 10.52 -3.88 -1.06
CA GLU A 141 10.86 -5.26 -0.69
C GLU A 141 9.77 -5.84 0.24
N GLY A 142 9.34 -5.09 1.27
CA GLY A 142 8.39 -5.57 2.28
C GLY A 142 6.93 -5.70 1.83
N GLY A 143 6.57 -5.22 0.65
CA GLY A 143 5.20 -5.21 0.14
C GLY A 143 4.88 -3.94 -0.63
N ALA A 144 3.63 -3.51 -0.56
CA ALA A 144 3.15 -2.38 -1.34
C ALA A 144 2.24 -1.43 -0.53
N VAL A 145 2.29 -0.15 -0.86
CA VAL A 145 1.37 0.87 -0.35
C VAL A 145 0.58 1.42 -1.53
N LEU A 146 -0.73 1.24 -1.51
CA LEU A 146 -1.65 1.92 -2.42
C LEU A 146 -2.08 3.25 -1.79
N VAL A 147 -1.82 4.34 -2.49
CA VAL A 147 -2.46 5.64 -2.26
C VAL A 147 -3.74 5.67 -3.09
N ALA A 148 -4.89 5.74 -2.41
CA ALA A 148 -6.19 5.76 -3.08
C ALA A 148 -6.39 7.07 -3.88
N PRO A 149 -7.30 7.10 -4.86
CA PRO A 149 -7.60 8.29 -5.64
C PRO A 149 -7.89 9.52 -4.76
N GLY A 150 -7.40 10.69 -5.17
CA GLY A 150 -7.48 11.93 -4.39
C GLY A 150 -6.48 12.03 -3.23
N GLY A 151 -5.66 11.00 -2.98
CA GLY A 151 -4.51 11.08 -2.07
C GLY A 151 -4.85 11.27 -0.59
N ARG A 152 -6.09 10.93 -0.18
CA ARG A 152 -6.61 11.10 1.18
C ARG A 152 -6.52 9.84 2.04
N ARG A 153 -6.26 8.68 1.43
CA ARG A 153 -6.19 7.38 2.11
C ARG A 153 -5.08 6.52 1.55
N VAL A 154 -4.49 5.70 2.42
CA VAL A 154 -3.53 4.68 2.05
C VAL A 154 -4.02 3.29 2.45
N HIS A 155 -3.61 2.28 1.70
CA HIS A 155 -3.77 0.86 2.02
C HIS A 155 -2.38 0.21 1.95
N CYS A 156 -1.95 -0.42 3.05
CA CYS A 156 -0.68 -1.13 3.10
C CYS A 156 -0.93 -2.63 2.95
N PHE A 157 -0.18 -3.26 2.07
CA PHE A 157 -0.26 -4.66 1.73
C PHE A 157 1.06 -5.34 2.00
N CYS A 158 1.06 -6.35 2.87
CA CYS A 158 2.18 -7.26 3.01
C CYS A 158 2.11 -8.30 1.90
N VAL A 159 3.18 -8.43 1.13
CA VAL A 159 3.32 -9.51 0.14
C VAL A 159 4.37 -10.47 0.65
N ALA A 160 3.98 -11.74 0.81
CA ALA A 160 4.94 -12.80 1.03
C ALA A 160 5.65 -13.03 -0.31
N ALA A 161 6.93 -12.64 -0.43
CA ALA A 161 7.70 -13.10 -1.57
C ALA A 161 8.01 -14.58 -1.36
N THR A 162 7.80 -15.34 -2.41
CA THR A 162 7.93 -16.79 -2.45
C THR A 162 9.37 -17.26 -2.23
N ASP A 163 10.36 -16.38 -2.43
CA ASP A 163 11.78 -16.70 -2.29
C ASP A 163 12.54 -15.57 -1.57
N SER A 164 13.13 -15.89 -0.43
CA SER A 164 13.95 -14.97 0.38
C SER A 164 15.38 -14.80 -0.15
N GLU A 165 15.81 -15.64 -1.11
CA GLU A 165 17.14 -15.60 -1.71
C GLU A 165 17.23 -14.63 -2.90
N LEU A 166 16.09 -14.11 -3.36
CA LEU A 166 16.07 -13.13 -4.45
C LEU A 166 16.67 -11.78 -4.01
N PRO A 167 17.47 -11.13 -4.87
CA PRO A 167 17.91 -9.77 -4.65
C PRO A 167 16.71 -8.83 -4.44
N PRO A 168 16.80 -7.84 -3.53
CA PRO A 168 15.71 -6.89 -3.29
C PRO A 168 15.15 -6.23 -4.55
N SER A 169 16.00 -5.88 -5.52
CA SER A 169 15.53 -5.31 -6.80
C SER A 169 14.69 -6.27 -7.64
N ASP A 170 15.07 -7.55 -7.71
CA ASP A 170 14.31 -8.57 -8.44
C ASP A 170 12.96 -8.79 -7.79
N ARG A 171 12.91 -8.83 -6.46
CA ARG A 171 11.65 -8.93 -5.72
C ARG A 171 10.71 -7.78 -6.05
N ILE A 172 11.21 -6.54 -6.08
CA ILE A 172 10.40 -5.39 -6.48
C ILE A 172 9.94 -5.52 -7.94
N ALA A 173 10.83 -5.93 -8.85
CA ALA A 173 10.49 -6.15 -10.26
C ALA A 173 9.36 -7.19 -10.43
N HIS A 174 9.44 -8.31 -9.71
CA HIS A 174 8.38 -9.34 -9.73
C HIS A 174 7.05 -8.80 -9.20
N LEU A 175 7.06 -8.05 -8.09
CA LEU A 175 5.85 -7.44 -7.55
C LEU A 175 5.24 -6.40 -8.50
N LEU A 176 6.07 -5.61 -9.20
CA LEU A 176 5.60 -4.66 -10.22
C LEU A 176 4.98 -5.38 -11.41
N LEU A 177 5.60 -6.46 -11.89
CA LEU A 177 5.07 -7.24 -13.00
C LEU A 177 3.73 -7.90 -12.63
N ALA A 178 3.62 -8.46 -11.42
CA ALA A 178 2.37 -9.02 -10.92
C ALA A 178 1.28 -7.94 -10.79
N LEU A 179 1.63 -6.77 -10.27
CA LEU A 179 0.73 -5.62 -10.17
C LEU A 179 0.23 -5.15 -11.54
N ARG A 180 1.12 -5.07 -12.54
CA ARG A 180 0.76 -4.66 -13.92
C ARG A 180 -0.09 -5.71 -14.63
N ALA A 181 0.16 -6.99 -14.38
CA ALA A 181 -0.61 -8.07 -14.99
C ALA A 181 -2.06 -8.11 -14.48
N ASP A 182 -2.26 -7.97 -13.18
CA ASP A 182 -3.59 -7.97 -12.57
C ASP A 182 -3.60 -7.24 -11.22
N GLU A 183 -3.82 -5.92 -11.27
CA GLU A 183 -3.81 -5.04 -10.09
C GLU A 183 -4.82 -5.46 -9.00
N GLU A 184 -6.02 -5.86 -9.43
CA GLU A 184 -7.06 -6.33 -8.50
C GLU A 184 -6.69 -7.69 -7.91
N GLY A 185 -6.16 -8.60 -8.73
CA GLY A 185 -5.63 -9.88 -8.29
C GLY A 185 -4.52 -9.69 -7.26
N PHE A 186 -3.58 -8.78 -7.53
CA PHE A 186 -2.48 -8.43 -6.64
C PHE A 186 -3.00 -7.95 -5.28
N ALA A 187 -3.95 -7.02 -5.27
CA ALA A 187 -4.57 -6.52 -4.04
C ALA A 187 -5.40 -7.61 -3.30
N THR A 188 -5.90 -8.62 -4.01
CA THR A 188 -6.65 -9.74 -3.43
C THR A 188 -5.75 -10.73 -2.71
N VAL A 189 -4.64 -11.12 -3.36
CA VAL A 189 -3.67 -12.09 -2.84
C VAL A 189 -2.88 -11.49 -1.68
N ALA A 190 -2.50 -10.21 -1.80
CA ALA A 190 -1.72 -9.55 -0.77
C ALA A 190 -2.48 -9.42 0.55
N ASN A 191 -1.76 -9.47 1.67
CA ASN A 191 -2.39 -9.35 2.98
C ASN A 191 -2.57 -7.88 3.36
N HIS A 192 -3.82 -7.44 3.50
CA HIS A 192 -4.14 -6.07 3.90
C HIS A 192 -3.77 -5.83 5.36
N ALA A 193 -2.73 -5.03 5.59
CA ALA A 193 -2.12 -4.82 6.91
C ALA A 193 -2.60 -3.54 7.61
N PHE A 194 -2.98 -2.51 6.84
CA PHE A 194 -3.40 -1.21 7.37
C PHE A 194 -4.21 -0.43 6.33
N SER A 195 -5.23 0.31 6.78
CA SER A 195 -5.80 1.43 6.02
C SER A 195 -5.98 2.66 6.92
N GLY A 196 -5.64 3.83 6.40
CA GLY A 196 -5.80 5.07 7.16
C GLY A 196 -5.35 6.32 6.41
N ALA A 197 -5.23 7.41 7.15
CA ALA A 197 -4.79 8.68 6.58
C ALA A 197 -3.28 8.66 6.26
N PRO A 198 -2.84 9.24 5.12
CA PRO A 198 -1.43 9.25 4.73
C PRO A 198 -0.50 9.87 5.76
N TRP A 199 -0.96 10.86 6.54
CA TRP A 199 -0.14 11.51 7.57
C TRP A 199 0.25 10.56 8.72
N ARG A 200 -0.63 9.59 9.07
CA ARG A 200 -0.32 8.57 10.10
C ARG A 200 0.79 7.65 9.62
N LEU A 201 0.67 7.17 8.37
CA LEU A 201 1.72 6.38 7.73
C LEU A 201 3.03 7.17 7.65
N ARG A 202 2.97 8.42 7.15
CA ARG A 202 4.13 9.32 7.01
C ARG A 202 4.93 9.48 8.30
N ARG A 203 4.26 9.61 9.45
CA ARG A 203 4.91 9.74 10.77
C ARG A 203 5.71 8.50 11.16
N ARG A 204 5.37 7.34 10.60
CA ARG A 204 6.04 6.05 10.83
C ARG A 204 7.06 5.69 9.76
N LEU A 205 7.08 6.39 8.64
CA LEU A 205 8.11 6.25 7.62
C LEU A 205 9.40 6.99 8.00
N GLY A 206 10.53 6.35 7.67
CA GLY A 206 11.84 6.99 7.67
C GLY A 206 11.87 8.21 6.75
N ARG A 207 12.77 9.17 7.03
CA ARG A 207 12.78 10.46 6.31
C ARG A 207 13.07 10.27 4.83
N GLU A 208 13.89 9.28 4.50
CA GLU A 208 14.30 8.85 3.17
C GLU A 208 13.14 8.29 2.34
N VAL A 209 12.12 7.69 2.95
CA VAL A 209 10.98 7.07 2.23
C VAL A 209 9.85 8.07 1.99
N ARG A 210 9.76 9.12 2.81
CA ARG A 210 8.68 10.12 2.75
C ARG A 210 8.50 10.79 1.38
N PRO A 211 9.55 11.10 0.60
CA PRO A 211 9.40 11.63 -0.75
C PRO A 211 8.60 10.73 -1.68
N ALA A 212 8.72 9.39 -1.56
CA ALA A 212 7.93 8.46 -2.37
C ALA A 212 6.43 8.55 -2.03
N LEU A 213 6.08 8.64 -0.74
CA LEU A 213 4.69 8.85 -0.33
C LEU A 213 4.13 10.18 -0.83
N ASP A 214 4.95 11.23 -0.85
CA ASP A 214 4.52 12.53 -1.38
C ASP A 214 4.32 12.46 -2.90
N ALA A 215 5.23 11.82 -3.64
CA ALA A 215 5.12 11.61 -5.09
C ALA A 215 3.87 10.80 -5.46
N ALA A 216 3.57 9.71 -4.74
CA ALA A 216 2.35 8.92 -4.97
C ALA A 216 1.07 9.73 -4.70
N ARG A 217 1.08 10.62 -3.70
CA ARG A 217 -0.06 11.52 -3.43
C ARG A 217 -0.23 12.58 -4.51
N VAL A 218 0.85 13.06 -5.11
CA VAL A 218 0.79 13.96 -6.26
C VAL A 218 0.24 13.22 -7.49
N ALA A 219 0.77 12.03 -7.79
CA ALA A 219 0.33 11.19 -8.90
C ALA A 219 -1.17 10.84 -8.88
N THR A 220 -1.79 10.74 -7.70
CA THR A 220 -3.24 10.49 -7.52
C THR A 220 -4.12 11.73 -7.57
N ARG A 221 -3.53 12.92 -7.53
CA ARG A 221 -4.23 14.21 -7.65
C ARG A 221 -4.16 14.77 -9.06
N GLU A 222 -3.08 14.47 -9.77
CA GLU A 222 -2.89 14.85 -11.18
C GLU A 222 -3.64 13.95 -12.16
N ALA A 223 -4.30 12.89 -11.66
CA ALA A 223 -5.22 12.12 -12.48
C ALA A 223 -6.37 13.05 -12.94
N PRO A 224 -6.54 13.31 -14.24
CA PRO A 224 -7.57 14.21 -14.72
C PRO A 224 -8.95 13.68 -14.35
N GLU A 225 -9.80 14.57 -13.85
CA GLU A 225 -11.24 14.35 -13.79
C GLU A 225 -11.78 14.33 -15.23
N GLY A 226 -11.91 13.14 -15.83
CA GLY A 226 -12.74 12.89 -17.01
C GLY A 226 -12.03 12.84 -18.37
N GLY A 227 -12.37 11.82 -19.16
CA GLY A 227 -12.00 11.69 -20.58
C GLY A 227 -12.31 10.32 -21.17
N GLU A 228 -13.60 9.98 -21.20
CA GLU A 228 -14.32 8.89 -21.93
C GLU A 228 -13.90 7.41 -21.74
#